data_AF-A0A2N2FDC8-F1
#
_entry.id   AF-A0A2N2FDC8-F1
#
_cell.length_a   1.000
_cell.length_b   1.000
_cell.length_c   1.000
_cell.angle_alpha   90.00
_cell.angle_beta   90.00
_cell.angle_gamma   90.00
#
_symmetry.space_group_name_H-M   'P 1'
#
loop_
_entity.id
_entity.type
_entity.pdbx_description
1 polymer ?
#
loop_
_entity_poly.entity_id
_entity_poly.type
_entity_poly.pdbx_seq_one_letter_code
_entity_poly.pdbx_strand_id
1 'polypeptide(L)'
;NQEDRPPEKGPLWQNLIFSMIYRKSLPYVARMDKSFLADEKCNSCGICEKICPARNIRIVSGKPVWQHRCEQCFACIQWCPEEAIQYGKNTITKKRYHHPDISLKDMLACAPGKDSQ
;
A
#
# COMPACT_ATOMS: atom_id res chain seq x y z
N ASN A 1 -11.58 3.75 -28.31
CA ASN A 1 -11.70 5.21 -28.49
C ASN A 1 -11.88 5.87 -27.14
N GLN A 2 -10.78 6.22 -26.48
CA GLN A 2 -10.80 7.06 -25.29
C GLN A 2 -10.48 8.46 -25.80
N GLU A 3 -11.45 9.37 -25.80
CA GLU A 3 -11.23 10.76 -26.19
C GLU A 3 -10.35 11.43 -25.14
N ASP A 4 -9.18 11.92 -25.54
CA ASP A 4 -8.28 12.71 -24.70
C ASP A 4 -8.92 14.07 -24.39
N ARG A 5 -9.76 14.07 -23.35
CA ARG A 5 -10.27 15.30 -22.76
C ARG A 5 -9.21 15.83 -21.78
N PRO A 6 -8.85 17.13 -21.84
CA PRO A 6 -7.95 17.70 -20.86
C PRO A 6 -8.59 17.56 -19.46
N PRO A 7 -7.78 17.38 -18.40
CA PRO A 7 -8.30 17.36 -17.04
C PRO A 7 -9.07 18.65 -16.76
N GLU A 8 -10.30 18.53 -16.28
CA GLU A 8 -11.11 19.68 -15.86
C GLU A 8 -10.36 20.44 -14.75
N LYS A 9 -10.15 21.75 -14.95
CA LYS A 9 -9.47 22.60 -13.97
C LYS A 9 -10.52 23.40 -13.20
N GLY A 10 -10.59 23.15 -11.89
CA GLY A 10 -11.39 23.98 -10.99
C GLY A 10 -10.87 25.42 -10.90
N PRO A 11 -11.62 26.32 -10.26
CA PRO A 11 -11.20 27.70 -10.00
C PRO A 11 -9.81 27.79 -9.34
N LEU A 12 -9.01 28.80 -9.70
CA LEU A 12 -7.63 28.96 -9.21
C LEU A 12 -7.53 28.98 -7.68
N TRP A 13 -8.47 29.61 -7.00
CA TRP A 13 -8.50 29.69 -5.54
C TRP A 13 -8.68 28.31 -4.89
N GLN A 14 -9.51 27.44 -5.48
CA GLN A 14 -9.70 26.06 -5.03
C GLN A 14 -8.39 25.27 -5.20
N ASN A 15 -7.72 25.41 -6.34
CA ASN A 15 -6.45 24.72 -6.59
C ASN A 15 -5.38 25.16 -5.58
N LEU A 16 -5.32 26.45 -5.25
CA LEU A 16 -4.40 26.98 -4.21
C LEU A 16 -4.72 26.40 -2.83
N ILE A 17 -5.98 26.41 -2.42
CA ILE A 17 -6.42 25.85 -1.13
C ILE A 17 -6.10 24.36 -1.06
N PHE A 18 -6.48 23.58 -2.08
CA PHE A 18 -6.23 22.15 -2.11
C PHE A 18 -4.75 21.82 -2.13
N SER A 19 -3.94 22.60 -2.84
CA SER A 19 -2.47 22.45 -2.84
C SER A 19 -1.89 22.67 -1.43
N MET A 20 -2.35 23.68 -0.71
CA MET A 20 -1.91 23.94 0.66
C MET A 20 -2.34 22.83 1.62
N ILE A 21 -3.60 22.40 1.55
CA ILE A 21 -4.14 21.30 2.37
C ILE A 21 -3.34 20.02 2.10
N TYR A 22 -3.17 19.66 0.83
CA TYR A 22 -2.42 18.48 0.41
C TYR A 22 -0.98 18.51 0.93
N ARG A 23 -0.28 19.64 0.76
CA ARG A 23 1.11 19.79 1.25
C ARG A 23 1.23 19.57 2.76
N LYS A 24 0.21 19.95 3.53
CA LYS A 24 0.19 19.77 4.99
C LYS A 24 -0.24 18.37 5.41
N SER A 25 -1.15 17.73 4.68
CA SER A 25 -1.67 16.40 5.02
C SER A 25 -0.79 15.25 4.51
N LEU A 26 -0.08 15.43 3.39
CA LEU A 26 0.71 14.36 2.75
C LEU A 26 1.71 13.67 3.70
N PRO A 27 2.47 14.38 4.56
CA PRO A 27 3.40 13.71 5.50
C PRO A 27 2.72 12.76 6.48
N TYR A 28 1.42 12.92 6.73
CA TYR A 28 0.66 12.03 7.62
C TYR A 28 0.46 10.63 7.03
N VAL A 29 0.38 10.52 5.69
CA VAL A 29 0.14 9.26 4.97
C VAL A 29 1.15 8.18 5.37
N ALA A 30 2.42 8.57 5.53
CA ALA A 30 3.50 7.67 5.91
C ALA A 30 3.23 6.93 7.23
N ARG A 31 2.54 7.56 8.17
CA ARG A 31 2.26 7.05 9.53
C ARG A 31 0.88 6.40 9.67
N MET A 32 0.08 6.36 8.61
CA MET A 32 -1.19 5.66 8.59
C MET A 32 -1.01 4.13 8.65
N ASP A 33 0.22 3.64 8.49
CA ASP A 33 0.53 2.23 8.70
C ASP A 33 0.27 1.71 10.12
N LYS A 34 0.11 2.60 11.11
CA LYS A 34 -0.28 2.26 12.48
C LYS A 34 -1.59 1.47 12.58
N SER A 35 -2.45 1.56 11.57
CA SER A 35 -3.70 0.81 11.52
C SER A 35 -3.56 -0.59 10.92
N PHE A 36 -2.37 -0.97 10.43
CA PHE A 36 -2.13 -2.33 9.98
C PHE A 36 -1.80 -3.26 11.15
N LEU A 37 -2.25 -4.50 11.03
CA LEU A 37 -1.91 -5.59 11.93
C LEU A 37 -1.83 -6.89 11.13
N ALA A 38 -1.02 -7.83 11.60
CA ALA A 38 -1.02 -9.20 11.11
C ALA A 38 -1.64 -10.09 12.19
N ASP A 39 -2.68 -10.83 11.81
CA ASP A 39 -3.36 -11.77 12.69
C ASP A 39 -2.62 -13.11 12.79
N GLU A 40 -3.25 -14.11 13.42
CA GLU A 40 -2.64 -15.41 13.68
C GLU A 40 -2.54 -16.31 12.45
N LYS A 41 -3.17 -15.97 11.33
CA LYS A 41 -2.97 -16.69 10.07
C LYS A 41 -1.58 -16.44 9.48
N CYS A 42 -0.87 -15.42 9.97
CA CYS A 42 0.46 -15.07 9.47
C CYS A 42 1.45 -16.22 9.70
N ASN A 43 1.93 -16.82 8.61
CA ASN A 43 2.93 -17.88 8.58
C ASN A 43 4.37 -17.38 8.37
N SER A 44 4.63 -16.08 8.54
CA SER A 44 5.96 -15.47 8.39
C SER A 44 6.57 -15.55 6.98
N CYS A 45 5.79 -15.77 5.91
CA CYS A 45 6.31 -15.94 4.53
C CYS A 45 7.11 -14.74 3.97
N GLY A 46 6.96 -13.54 4.56
CA GLY A 46 7.72 -12.35 4.19
C GLY A 46 7.33 -11.69 2.87
N ILE A 47 6.25 -12.13 2.19
CA ILE A 47 5.79 -11.52 0.93
C ILE A 47 5.42 -10.05 1.12
N CYS A 48 4.82 -9.68 2.25
CA CYS A 48 4.47 -8.29 2.55
C CYS A 48 5.69 -7.37 2.62
N GLU A 49 6.84 -7.85 3.13
CA GLU A 49 8.10 -7.10 3.08
C GLU A 49 8.57 -6.92 1.63
N LYS A 50 8.57 -8.01 0.85
CA LYS A 50 9.10 -8.02 -0.53
C LYS A 50 8.28 -7.19 -1.51
N ILE A 51 6.95 -7.20 -1.38
CA ILE A 51 6.05 -6.51 -2.30
C ILE A 51 5.89 -5.02 -1.98
N CYS A 52 6.36 -4.55 -0.83
CA CYS A 52 6.17 -3.17 -0.40
C CYS A 52 7.13 -2.23 -1.16
N PRO A 53 6.65 -1.36 -2.07
CA PRO A 53 7.54 -0.49 -2.85
C PRO A 53 8.25 0.55 -1.98
N ALA A 54 7.61 1.00 -0.90
CA ALA A 54 8.15 1.97 0.02
C ALA A 54 9.11 1.35 1.07
N ARG A 55 9.38 0.03 1.00
CA ARG A 55 10.19 -0.72 1.97
C ARG A 55 9.74 -0.46 3.41
N ASN A 56 8.43 -0.36 3.61
CA ASN A 56 7.83 0.02 4.87
C ASN A 56 7.69 -1.14 5.86
N ILE A 57 7.91 -2.39 5.46
CA ILE A 57 7.66 -3.56 6.31
C ILE A 57 8.99 -4.28 6.54
N ARG A 58 9.25 -4.68 7.78
CA ARG A 58 10.33 -5.60 8.15
C ARG A 58 9.76 -6.81 8.86
N ILE A 59 10.30 -8.01 8.61
CA ILE A 59 9.97 -9.17 9.44
C ILE A 59 10.87 -9.18 10.69
N VAL A 60 10.26 -9.09 11.87
CA VAL A 60 10.94 -9.13 13.17
C VAL A 60 10.28 -10.21 14.02
N SER A 61 11.08 -11.17 14.51
CA SER A 61 10.56 -12.30 15.31
C SER A 61 9.38 -13.03 14.64
N GLY A 62 9.42 -13.20 13.31
CA GLY A 62 8.38 -13.87 12.52
C GLY A 62 7.17 -13.01 12.16
N LYS A 63 6.96 -11.83 12.75
CA LYS A 63 5.81 -10.97 12.43
C LYS A 63 6.24 -9.71 11.65
N PRO A 64 5.38 -9.18 10.77
CA PRO A 64 5.67 -7.93 10.07
C PRO A 64 5.56 -6.72 11.01
N VAL A 65 6.51 -5.81 10.89
CA VAL A 65 6.58 -4.53 11.61
C VAL A 65 6.69 -3.39 10.62
N TRP A 66 5.74 -2.45 10.68
CA TRP A 66 5.68 -1.30 9.79
C TRP A 66 6.56 -0.13 10.28
N GLN A 67 7.25 0.54 9.35
CA GLN A 67 8.38 1.45 9.59
C GLN A 67 8.04 2.93 9.38
N HIS A 68 6.76 3.30 9.32
CA HIS A 68 6.25 4.66 9.16
C HIS A 68 6.68 5.36 7.86
N ARG A 69 6.72 4.59 6.78
CA ARG A 69 7.01 4.97 5.38
C ARG A 69 5.90 4.49 4.43
N CYS A 70 4.66 4.42 4.90
CA CYS A 70 3.55 3.89 4.12
C CYS A 70 3.11 4.83 2.99
N GLU A 71 2.79 4.27 1.82
CA GLU A 71 2.19 5.02 0.71
C GLU A 71 0.71 4.64 0.50
N GLN A 72 0.11 3.86 1.42
CA GLN A 72 -1.30 3.43 1.37
C GLN A 72 -1.69 2.70 0.06
N CYS A 73 -0.76 1.99 -0.58
CA CYS A 73 -1.05 1.21 -1.79
C CYS A 73 -1.81 -0.11 -1.51
N PHE A 74 -1.81 -0.56 -0.24
CA PHE A 74 -2.45 -1.80 0.22
C PHE A 74 -1.96 -3.11 -0.44
N ALA A 75 -0.85 -3.09 -1.19
CA ALA A 75 -0.30 -4.29 -1.83
C ALA A 75 -0.06 -5.43 -0.83
N CYS A 76 0.42 -5.12 0.39
CA CYS A 76 0.64 -6.12 1.44
C CYS A 76 -0.63 -6.84 1.89
N ILE A 77 -1.79 -6.17 1.90
CA ILE A 77 -3.08 -6.80 2.25
C ILE A 77 -3.57 -7.67 1.13
N GLN A 78 -3.52 -7.15 -0.11
CA GLN A 78 -4.06 -7.85 -1.27
C GLN A 78 -3.27 -9.14 -1.52
N TRP A 79 -1.94 -9.06 -1.50
CA TRP A 79 -1.06 -10.17 -1.89
C TRP A 79 -0.59 -11.06 -0.75
N CYS A 80 -1.15 -10.92 0.45
CA CYS A 80 -0.87 -11.86 1.54
C CYS A 80 -1.60 -13.19 1.25
N PRO A 81 -0.88 -14.32 1.03
CA PRO A 81 -1.54 -15.59 0.69
C PRO A 81 -2.46 -16.12 1.78
N GLU A 82 -2.11 -15.84 3.05
CA GLU A 82 -2.89 -16.24 4.22
C GLU A 82 -4.00 -15.23 4.58
N GLU A 83 -4.12 -14.15 3.82
CA GLU A 83 -4.99 -13.00 4.10
C GLU A 83 -4.85 -12.43 5.52
N ALA A 84 -3.68 -12.63 6.15
CA ALA A 84 -3.43 -12.36 7.56
C ALA A 84 -3.29 -10.88 7.90
N ILE A 85 -3.04 -10.02 6.90
CA ILE A 85 -2.83 -8.59 7.12
C ILE A 85 -4.18 -7.85 7.03
N GLN A 86 -4.48 -7.04 8.04
CA GLN A 86 -5.68 -6.22 8.12
C GLN A 86 -5.34 -4.74 8.25
N TYR A 87 -6.26 -3.88 7.80
CA TYR A 87 -6.25 -2.44 8.05
C TYR A 87 -7.48 -2.05 8.87
N GLY A 88 -7.27 -1.84 10.17
CA GLY A 88 -8.35 -1.72 11.14
C GLY A 88 -9.28 -2.95 11.09
N LYS A 89 -10.57 -2.73 11.38
CA LYS A 89 -11.58 -3.80 11.45
C LYS A 89 -12.29 -4.06 10.12
N ASN A 90 -12.20 -3.13 9.17
CA ASN A 90 -13.05 -3.13 7.98
C ASN A 90 -12.58 -4.10 6.90
N THR A 91 -11.32 -4.56 6.93
CA THR A 91 -10.76 -5.43 5.89
C THR A 91 -10.93 -6.92 6.17
N ILE A 92 -11.32 -7.29 7.40
CA ILE A 92 -11.41 -8.69 7.85
C ILE A 92 -12.42 -9.49 7.01
N THR A 93 -13.52 -8.85 6.61
CA THR A 93 -14.62 -9.47 5.86
C THR A 93 -14.53 -9.23 4.35
N LYS A 94 -13.46 -8.57 3.87
CA LYS A 94 -13.33 -8.16 2.48
C LYS A 94 -12.43 -9.14 1.73
N LYS A 95 -12.92 -9.64 0.59
CA LYS A 95 -12.14 -10.47 -0.33
C LYS A 95 -10.95 -9.68 -0.89
N ARG A 96 -9.83 -10.38 -1.14
CA ARG A 96 -8.66 -9.81 -1.82
C ARG A 96 -8.87 -9.91 -3.34
N TYR A 97 -8.66 -8.81 -4.05
CA TYR A 97 -8.84 -8.77 -5.50
C TYR A 97 -7.49 -8.58 -6.18
N HIS A 98 -7.24 -9.42 -7.18
CA HIS A 98 -6.18 -9.25 -8.16
C HIS A 98 -6.77 -9.44 -9.56
N HIS A 99 -6.19 -8.78 -10.54
CA HIS A 99 -6.54 -9.04 -11.93
C HIS A 99 -6.20 -10.49 -12.29
N PRO A 100 -7.07 -11.24 -13.00
CA PRO A 100 -6.87 -12.67 -13.27
C PRO A 100 -5.58 -12.97 -14.03
N ASP A 101 -5.14 -12.06 -14.89
CA ASP A 101 -3.92 -12.23 -15.70
C ASP A 101 -2.63 -11.80 -14.98
N ILE A 102 -2.71 -11.39 -13.72
CA ILE A 102 -1.55 -10.91 -12.95
C ILE A 102 -1.31 -11.88 -11.79
N SER A 103 -0.09 -12.42 -11.71
CA SER A 103 0.35 -13.29 -10.64
C SER A 103 1.17 -12.55 -9.58
N LEU A 104 1.36 -13.19 -8.43
CA LEU A 104 2.26 -12.67 -7.38
C LEU A 104 3.70 -12.50 -7.90
N LYS A 105 4.13 -13.40 -8.79
CA LYS A 105 5.47 -13.33 -9.40
C LYS A 105 5.65 -12.05 -10.20
N ASP A 106 4.63 -11.67 -10.98
CA ASP A 106 4.67 -10.46 -11.81
C ASP A 106 4.77 -9.21 -10.93
N MET A 107 3.98 -9.16 -9.86
CA MET A 107 4.04 -8.05 -8.90
C MET A 107 5.39 -7.95 -8.17
N LEU A 108 5.97 -9.08 -7.79
CA LEU A 108 7.27 -9.11 -7.14
C LEU A 108 8.40 -8.71 -8.10
N ALA A 109 8.27 -8.97 -9.41
CA ALA A 109 9.23 -8.52 -10.42
C ALA A 109 9.22 -6.99 -10.59
N CYS A 110 8.07 -6.35 -10.40
CA CYS A 110 7.93 -4.89 -10.44
C CYS A 110 8.27 -4.19 -9.12
N ALA A 111 8.38 -4.94 -8.01
CA ALA A 111 8.73 -4.36 -6.72
C ALA A 111 10.20 -3.92 -6.74
N PRO A 112 10.53 -2.70 -6.27
CA PRO A 112 11.92 -2.24 -6.24
C PRO A 112 12.77 -3.20 -5.41
N GLY A 113 13.74 -3.85 -6.08
CA GLY A 113 14.66 -4.78 -5.44
C GLY A 113 15.52 -4.11 -4.37
N LYS A 114 16.07 -4.91 -3.46
CA LYS A 114 17.04 -4.42 -2.46
C LYS A 114 18.37 -3.97 -3.12
N ASP A 115 18.58 -4.29 -4.39
CA ASP A 115 19.84 -4.11 -5.14
C ASP A 115 19.96 -2.74 -5.85
N SER A 116 19.00 -1.83 -5.68
CA SER A 116 19.01 -0.50 -6.31
C SER A 116 19.57 0.62 -5.41
N GLN A 117 20.46 0.28 -4.48
CA GLN A 117 21.17 1.23 -3.61
C GLN A 117 22.63 0.85 -3.42
#